data_AF-A0A174SWP1-F1
#
_entry.id   AF-A0A174SWP1-F1
#
_cell.length_a   1.000
_cell.length_b   1.000
_cell.length_c   1.000
_cell.angle_alpha   90.00
_cell.angle_beta   90.00
_cell.angle_gamma   90.00
#
_symmetry.space_group_name_H-M   'P 1'
#
loop_
_entity.id
_entity.type
_entity.pdbx_description
1 polymer ?
#
loop_
_entity_poly.entity_id
_entity_poly.type
_entity_poly.pdbx_seq_one_letter_code
_entity_poly.pdbx_strand_id
1 'polypeptide(L)'
;MASATTRAGYGTGAGRARTWMREEVRPVKQTEALEEVARLAAREALKEHERQLRREKRIKVFQNTKKLMENYNRICQNVEEGVAELSDMDNGDELEEFTGEDIFINSIIKSKLRSIVMIGHIDKCLKLLEDEECRKNTHEKYLAFKYRYFDGMEPNEIGELLNCSDRTARRWVTELTGILSIYLFGADAIMLD
;
A
#
# COMPACT_ATOMS: atom_id res chain seq x y z
N MET A 1 93.03 31.05 40.73
CA MET A 1 93.55 30.22 39.61
C MET A 1 92.65 29.01 39.43
N ALA A 2 92.68 28.39 38.23
CA ALA A 2 91.87 27.24 37.78
C ALA A 2 90.34 27.53 37.73
N SER A 3 89.63 27.61 36.59
CA SER A 3 89.72 27.07 35.21
C SER A 3 88.94 25.77 34.96
N ALA A 4 88.24 25.75 33.82
CA ALA A 4 87.27 24.75 33.37
C ALA A 4 87.93 23.42 32.93
N THR A 5 87.22 22.31 32.64
CA THR A 5 86.39 22.17 31.40
C THR A 5 85.56 20.87 31.40
N THR A 6 84.42 20.93 30.69
CA THR A 6 83.59 19.86 30.08
C THR A 6 84.44 18.79 29.32
N ARG A 7 84.00 17.66 28.75
CA ARG A 7 82.74 16.99 28.30
C ARG A 7 83.11 15.47 28.16
N ALA A 8 82.29 14.45 27.82
CA ALA A 8 80.88 14.27 27.46
C ALA A 8 80.47 12.78 27.63
N GLY A 9 79.20 12.44 27.39
CA GLY A 9 78.71 11.06 27.15
C GLY A 9 77.20 11.09 26.87
N TYR A 10 76.71 10.40 25.83
CA TYR A 10 75.40 10.71 25.21
C TYR A 10 74.47 9.50 25.07
N GLY A 11 73.17 9.71 25.33
CA GLY A 11 72.04 8.85 24.92
C GLY A 11 71.70 7.66 25.84
N THR A 12 70.47 7.13 25.88
CA THR A 12 69.17 7.60 25.31
C THR A 12 68.01 6.79 25.94
N GLY A 13 66.79 7.33 26.00
CA GLY A 13 65.57 6.62 26.46
C GLY A 13 65.22 6.87 27.93
N ALA A 14 64.48 7.91 28.34
CA ALA A 14 63.20 8.43 27.85
C ALA A 14 62.03 7.43 27.98
N GLY A 15 60.94 7.82 28.66
CA GLY A 15 59.64 7.13 28.53
C GLY A 15 59.01 6.46 29.75
N ARG A 16 59.14 6.99 30.99
CA ARG A 16 58.28 6.57 32.12
C ARG A 16 57.56 7.74 32.80
N ALA A 17 56.64 8.37 32.06
CA ALA A 17 55.75 9.39 32.59
C ALA A 17 54.33 9.22 32.03
N ARG A 18 53.51 8.47 32.79
CA ARG A 18 52.04 8.47 32.76
C ARG A 18 51.38 8.34 31.37
N THR A 19 50.90 7.14 31.07
CA THR A 19 49.78 6.93 30.16
C THR A 19 48.66 7.89 30.56
N TRP A 20 48.46 8.94 29.78
CA TRP A 20 47.29 9.80 29.93
C TRP A 20 46.09 9.01 29.42
N MET A 21 45.48 8.22 30.30
CA MET A 21 44.03 8.06 30.22
C MET A 21 43.42 9.45 30.45
N ARG A 22 43.36 10.23 29.37
CA ARG A 22 42.34 11.27 29.24
C ARG A 22 41.03 10.51 29.16
N GLU A 23 40.52 10.13 30.31
CA GLU A 23 39.11 9.83 30.47
C GLU A 23 38.40 11.13 30.06
N GLU A 24 37.76 11.09 28.89
CA GLU A 24 37.08 12.25 28.34
C GLU A 24 35.79 12.46 29.13
N VAL A 25 35.94 13.08 30.31
CA VAL A 25 34.86 13.55 31.17
C VAL A 25 34.12 14.65 30.41
N ARG A 26 33.26 14.24 29.48
CA ARG A 26 32.30 15.11 28.81
C ARG A 26 31.44 15.73 29.90
N PRO A 27 31.29 17.06 29.95
CA PRO A 27 30.56 17.71 31.03
C PRO A 27 29.11 17.21 31.02
N VAL A 28 28.58 16.87 32.20
CA VAL A 28 27.27 16.17 32.37
C VAL A 28 26.14 16.85 31.59
N LYS A 29 26.12 18.19 31.54
CA LYS A 29 25.14 18.98 30.76
C LYS A 29 25.17 18.70 29.25
N GLN A 30 26.34 18.35 28.71
CA GLN A 30 26.52 18.04 27.29
C GLN A 30 26.12 16.59 26.97
N THR A 31 26.22 15.67 27.93
CA THR A 31 25.66 14.31 27.77
C THR A 31 24.13 14.31 27.90
N GLU A 32 23.57 15.09 28.82
CA GLU A 32 22.11 15.29 28.94
C GLU A 32 21.51 15.88 27.65
N ALA A 33 22.11 16.95 27.10
CA ALA A 33 21.68 17.53 25.84
C ALA A 33 21.80 16.56 24.65
N LEU A 34 22.85 15.72 24.62
CA LEU A 34 23.02 14.69 23.60
C LEU A 34 21.96 13.58 23.71
N GLU A 35 21.59 13.18 24.93
CA GLU A 35 20.50 12.24 25.17
C GLU A 35 19.13 12.80 24.77
N GLU A 36 18.83 14.08 25.05
CA GLU A 36 17.58 14.70 24.61
C GLU A 36 17.50 14.77 23.08
N VAL A 37 18.59 15.17 22.41
CA VAL A 37 18.67 15.16 20.94
C VAL A 37 18.48 13.74 20.39
N ALA A 38 19.08 12.72 21.00
CA ALA A 38 18.89 11.33 20.60
C ALA A 38 17.43 10.85 20.80
N ARG A 39 16.79 11.22 21.91
CA ARG A 39 15.37 10.89 22.18
C ARG A 39 14.42 11.61 21.21
N LEU A 40 14.69 12.87 20.87
CA LEU A 40 13.91 13.62 19.88
C LEU A 40 14.08 13.04 18.47
N ALA A 41 15.32 12.73 18.06
CA ALA A 41 15.60 12.08 16.79
C ALA A 41 14.89 10.71 16.68
N ALA A 42 14.93 9.89 17.74
CA ALA A 42 14.23 8.61 17.79
C ALA A 42 12.70 8.76 17.68
N ARG A 43 12.11 9.76 18.36
CA ARG A 43 10.67 10.05 18.29
C ARG A 43 10.23 10.51 16.90
N GLU A 44 10.94 11.45 16.28
CA GLU A 44 10.59 11.90 14.91
C GLU A 44 10.85 10.79 13.87
N ALA A 45 11.87 9.95 14.05
CA ALA A 45 12.10 8.78 13.20
C ALA A 45 10.94 7.76 13.28
N LEU A 46 10.44 7.44 14.48
CA LEU A 46 9.28 6.56 14.65
C LEU A 46 8.01 7.15 14.02
N LYS A 47 7.77 8.44 14.23
CA LYS A 47 6.62 9.18 13.69
C LYS A 47 6.64 9.24 12.16
N GLU A 48 7.82 9.42 11.57
CA GLU A 48 7.98 9.42 10.11
C GLU A 48 7.85 8.01 9.53
N HIS A 49 8.38 6.99 10.22
CA HIS A 49 8.18 5.59 9.84
C HIS A 49 6.68 5.20 9.86
N GLU A 50 5.93 5.62 10.88
CA GLU A 50 4.50 5.37 10.96
C GLU A 50 3.73 6.04 9.80
N ARG A 51 4.07 7.29 9.46
CA ARG A 51 3.52 7.98 8.27
C ARG A 51 3.83 7.25 6.97
N GLN A 52 5.03 6.70 6.83
CA GLN A 52 5.42 5.91 5.66
C GLN A 52 4.56 4.64 5.55
N LEU A 53 4.44 3.86 6.63
CA LEU A 53 3.56 2.67 6.67
C LEU A 53 2.09 3.01 6.35
N ARG A 54 1.56 4.09 6.93
CA ARG A 54 0.20 4.61 6.63
C ARG A 54 0.06 4.96 5.14
N ARG A 55 1.06 5.64 4.55
CA ARG A 55 1.08 6.00 3.12
C ARG A 55 1.15 4.77 2.21
N GLU A 56 1.99 3.80 2.54
CA GLU A 56 2.12 2.54 1.79
C GLU A 56 0.82 1.74 1.82
N LYS A 57 0.15 1.62 2.98
CA LYS A 57 -1.17 0.97 3.08
C LYS A 57 -2.20 1.66 2.20
N ARG A 58 -2.30 3.00 2.23
CA ARG A 58 -3.22 3.76 1.36
C ARG A 58 -2.94 3.55 -0.12
N ILE A 59 -1.67 3.58 -0.53
CA ILE A 59 -1.26 3.29 -1.93
C ILE A 59 -1.66 1.86 -2.32
N LYS A 60 -1.43 0.88 -1.46
CA LYS A 60 -1.79 -0.53 -1.70
C LYS A 60 -3.29 -0.74 -1.83
N VAL A 61 -4.11 -0.11 -0.98
CA VAL A 61 -5.57 -0.16 -1.05
C VAL A 61 -6.09 0.46 -2.35
N PHE A 62 -5.57 1.62 -2.76
CA PHE A 62 -5.90 2.23 -4.04
C PHE A 62 -5.51 1.34 -5.23
N GLN A 63 -4.29 0.78 -5.23
CA GLN A 63 -3.81 -0.12 -6.27
C GLN A 63 -4.63 -1.42 -6.36
N ASN A 64 -5.04 -1.99 -5.23
CA ASN A 64 -5.92 -3.15 -5.19
C ASN A 64 -7.28 -2.83 -5.79
N THR A 65 -7.88 -1.69 -5.43
CA THR A 65 -9.16 -1.22 -5.99
C THR A 65 -9.07 -1.02 -7.49
N LYS A 66 -8.01 -0.35 -7.96
CA LYS A 66 -7.74 -0.16 -9.38
C LYS A 66 -7.65 -1.49 -10.12
N LYS A 67 -6.83 -2.44 -9.63
CA LYS A 67 -6.67 -3.77 -10.24
C LYS A 67 -7.96 -4.59 -10.26
N LEU A 68 -8.79 -4.46 -9.22
CA LEU A 68 -10.08 -5.12 -9.14
C LEU A 68 -11.01 -4.62 -10.24
N MET A 69 -11.12 -3.30 -10.42
CA MET A 69 -11.93 -2.70 -11.49
C MET A 69 -11.36 -2.96 -12.89
N GLU A 70 -10.04 -2.96 -13.07
CA GLU A 70 -9.38 -3.34 -14.34
C GLU A 70 -9.67 -4.79 -14.78
N ASN A 71 -10.08 -5.66 -13.85
CA ASN A 71 -10.41 -7.06 -14.13
C ASN A 71 -11.88 -7.41 -13.86
N TYR A 72 -12.72 -6.44 -13.49
CA TYR A 72 -14.11 -6.68 -13.07
C TYR A 72 -14.90 -7.45 -14.13
N ASN A 73 -14.94 -6.95 -15.38
CA ASN A 73 -15.62 -7.61 -16.49
C ASN A 73 -15.13 -9.06 -16.72
N ARG A 74 -13.82 -9.32 -16.55
CA ARG A 74 -13.21 -10.66 -16.70
C ARG A 74 -13.62 -11.61 -15.58
N ILE A 75 -13.82 -11.09 -14.37
CA ILE A 75 -14.28 -11.86 -13.22
C ILE A 75 -15.76 -12.21 -13.40
N CYS A 76 -16.59 -11.27 -13.89
CA CYS A 76 -17.99 -11.54 -14.24
C CYS A 76 -18.11 -12.60 -15.32
N GLN A 77 -17.44 -12.41 -16.47
CA GLN A 77 -17.41 -13.40 -17.56
C GLN A 77 -16.97 -14.80 -17.06
N ASN A 78 -15.89 -14.89 -16.28
CA ASN A 78 -15.42 -16.18 -15.77
C ASN A 78 -16.40 -16.83 -14.79
N VAL A 79 -17.19 -16.05 -14.05
CA VAL A 79 -18.26 -16.58 -13.19
C VAL A 79 -19.43 -17.05 -14.03
N GLU A 80 -19.87 -16.28 -15.02
CA GLU A 80 -20.97 -16.63 -15.93
C GLU A 80 -20.69 -17.93 -16.71
N GLU A 81 -19.52 -18.04 -17.33
CA GLU A 81 -19.05 -19.24 -18.02
C GLU A 81 -19.06 -20.47 -17.07
N GLY A 82 -18.51 -20.31 -15.87
CA GLY A 82 -18.43 -21.41 -14.90
C GLY A 82 -19.78 -21.80 -14.27
N VAL A 83 -20.79 -20.95 -14.30
CA VAL A 83 -22.15 -21.29 -13.87
C VAL A 83 -22.90 -22.02 -14.99
N ALA A 84 -22.69 -21.63 -16.24
CA ALA A 84 -23.23 -22.35 -17.40
C ALA A 84 -22.67 -23.79 -17.47
N GLU A 85 -21.35 -23.95 -17.36
CA GLU A 85 -20.67 -25.26 -17.30
C GLU A 85 -21.28 -26.19 -16.24
N LEU A 86 -21.53 -25.68 -15.02
CA LEU A 86 -22.13 -26.46 -13.94
C LEU A 86 -23.61 -26.81 -14.21
N SER A 87 -24.37 -25.92 -14.86
CA SER A 87 -25.77 -26.17 -15.20
C SER A 87 -25.92 -27.25 -16.29
N ASP A 88 -24.96 -27.36 -17.21
CA ASP A 88 -24.96 -28.39 -18.25
C ASP A 88 -24.59 -29.78 -17.69
N MET A 89 -23.90 -29.82 -16.54
CA MET A 89 -23.45 -31.05 -15.86
C MET A 89 -24.50 -31.70 -14.94
N ASP A 90 -25.65 -31.07 -14.66
CA ASP A 90 -26.69 -31.54 -13.72
C ASP A 90 -27.56 -32.71 -14.28
N ASN A 91 -26.94 -33.64 -14.99
CA ASN A 91 -27.56 -34.82 -15.63
C ASN A 91 -26.78 -36.11 -15.30
N GLY A 92 -26.67 -36.47 -14.04
CA GLY A 92 -26.03 -37.75 -13.64
C GLY A 92 -25.96 -37.95 -12.14
N ASP A 93 -26.68 -38.96 -11.65
CA ASP A 93 -26.63 -39.45 -10.27
C ASP A 93 -25.35 -40.27 -10.06
N GLU A 94 -24.65 -40.10 -8.92
CA GLU A 94 -24.19 -41.17 -8.02
C GLU A 94 -23.26 -40.66 -6.90
N LEU A 95 -23.42 -41.22 -5.70
CA LEU A 95 -22.64 -40.91 -4.50
C LEU A 95 -21.41 -41.82 -4.39
N GLU A 96 -20.28 -41.42 -4.99
CA GLU A 96 -18.98 -42.10 -4.81
C GLU A 96 -18.12 -41.53 -3.66
N GLU A 97 -17.11 -42.31 -3.28
CA GLU A 97 -16.19 -42.03 -2.18
C GLU A 97 -15.17 -40.94 -2.56
N PHE A 98 -15.09 -39.86 -1.76
CA PHE A 98 -14.29 -38.65 -2.04
C PHE A 98 -12.87 -38.94 -2.58
N THR A 99 -12.70 -38.75 -3.88
CA THR A 99 -11.44 -38.92 -4.61
C THR A 99 -10.56 -37.66 -4.55
N GLY A 100 -9.36 -37.74 -5.13
CA GLY A 100 -8.54 -36.55 -5.37
C GLY A 100 -9.17 -35.55 -6.36
N GLU A 101 -10.05 -36.03 -7.24
CA GLU A 101 -10.73 -35.19 -8.24
C GLU A 101 -11.83 -34.35 -7.58
N ASP A 102 -12.56 -34.92 -6.60
CA ASP A 102 -13.54 -34.19 -5.79
C ASP A 102 -12.91 -33.04 -5.01
N ILE A 103 -11.69 -33.19 -4.51
CA ILE A 103 -10.95 -32.11 -3.83
C ILE A 103 -10.65 -30.98 -4.81
N PHE A 104 -10.25 -31.30 -6.04
CA PHE A 104 -9.98 -30.31 -7.09
C PHE A 104 -11.27 -29.58 -7.52
N ILE A 105 -12.35 -30.31 -7.80
CA ILE A 105 -13.67 -29.77 -8.13
C ILE A 105 -14.17 -28.84 -7.00
N ASN A 106 -14.10 -29.29 -5.74
CA ASN A 106 -14.45 -28.47 -4.58
C ASN A 106 -13.61 -27.19 -4.47
N SER A 107 -12.34 -27.22 -4.89
CA SER A 107 -11.48 -26.03 -4.89
C SER A 107 -11.92 -25.01 -5.95
N ILE A 108 -12.34 -25.47 -7.13
CA ILE A 108 -12.90 -24.63 -8.21
C ILE A 108 -14.21 -24.00 -7.76
N ILE A 109 -15.16 -24.79 -7.25
CA ILE A 109 -16.47 -24.31 -6.77
C ILE A 109 -16.29 -23.26 -5.67
N LYS A 110 -15.41 -23.52 -4.67
CA LYS A 110 -15.08 -22.53 -3.62
C LYS A 110 -14.43 -21.26 -4.18
N SER A 111 -13.69 -21.35 -5.28
CA SER A 111 -13.13 -20.17 -5.96
C SER A 111 -14.22 -19.36 -6.68
N LYS A 112 -15.09 -20.01 -7.46
CA LYS A 112 -16.22 -19.37 -8.16
C LYS A 112 -17.19 -18.71 -7.17
N LEU A 113 -17.56 -19.40 -6.09
CA LEU A 113 -18.42 -18.83 -5.04
C LEU A 113 -17.81 -17.57 -4.39
N ARG A 114 -16.49 -17.55 -4.17
CA ARG A 114 -15.80 -16.35 -3.68
C ARG A 114 -15.88 -15.20 -4.69
N SER A 115 -15.73 -15.48 -5.99
CA SER A 115 -15.90 -14.48 -7.04
C SER A 115 -17.34 -13.94 -7.11
N ILE A 116 -18.37 -14.80 -7.01
CA ILE A 116 -19.78 -14.39 -6.96
C ILE A 116 -20.04 -13.42 -5.80
N VAL A 117 -19.59 -13.77 -4.60
CA VAL A 117 -19.72 -12.90 -3.40
C VAL A 117 -18.96 -11.58 -3.59
N MET A 118 -17.80 -11.61 -4.24
CA MET A 118 -17.01 -10.42 -4.51
C MET A 118 -17.65 -9.50 -5.56
N ILE A 119 -18.24 -10.04 -6.63
CA ILE A 119 -19.03 -9.27 -7.61
C ILE A 119 -20.20 -8.57 -6.91
N GLY A 120 -21.02 -9.31 -6.15
CA GLY A 120 -22.17 -8.72 -5.46
C GLY A 120 -21.79 -7.65 -4.41
N HIS A 121 -20.61 -7.76 -3.80
CA HIS A 121 -20.06 -6.69 -2.95
C HIS A 121 -19.64 -5.47 -3.77
N ILE A 122 -18.94 -5.67 -4.88
CA ILE A 122 -18.54 -4.59 -5.81
C ILE A 122 -19.77 -3.85 -6.34
N ASP A 123 -20.80 -4.55 -6.80
CA ASP A 123 -22.04 -3.96 -7.33
C ASP A 123 -22.73 -3.05 -6.31
N LYS A 124 -22.82 -3.51 -5.06
CA LYS A 124 -23.36 -2.71 -3.96
C LYS A 124 -22.49 -1.46 -3.70
N CYS A 125 -21.17 -1.59 -3.73
CA CYS A 125 -20.26 -0.46 -3.56
C CYS A 125 -20.32 0.54 -4.74
N LEU A 126 -20.47 0.05 -5.98
CA LEU A 126 -20.67 0.86 -7.18
C LEU A 126 -22.00 1.63 -7.12
N LYS A 127 -23.05 1.01 -6.60
CA LYS A 127 -24.35 1.68 -6.44
C LYS A 127 -24.27 2.81 -5.40
N LEU A 128 -23.59 2.58 -4.28
CA LEU A 128 -23.32 3.64 -3.28
C LEU A 128 -22.50 4.80 -3.86
N LEU A 129 -21.51 4.49 -4.71
CA LEU A 129 -20.67 5.47 -5.41
C LEU A 129 -21.50 6.32 -6.40
N GLU A 130 -22.36 5.69 -7.20
CA GLU A 130 -23.29 6.37 -8.11
C GLU A 130 -24.23 7.31 -7.33
N ASP A 131 -24.83 6.81 -6.24
CA ASP A 131 -25.77 7.56 -5.40
C ASP A 131 -25.08 8.69 -4.63
N GLU A 132 -23.77 8.60 -4.36
CA GLU A 132 -22.97 9.70 -3.81
C GLU A 132 -22.76 10.83 -4.82
N GLU A 133 -22.30 10.52 -6.04
CA GLU A 133 -22.07 11.55 -7.05
C GLU A 133 -23.38 12.16 -7.58
N CYS A 134 -24.47 11.39 -7.65
CA CYS A 134 -25.81 11.93 -7.88
C CYS A 134 -26.20 12.97 -6.82
N ARG A 135 -26.01 12.68 -5.52
CA ARG A 135 -26.30 13.63 -4.43
C ARG A 135 -25.42 14.88 -4.44
N LYS A 136 -24.19 14.78 -4.94
CA LYS A 136 -23.27 15.92 -5.12
C LYS A 136 -23.56 16.75 -6.38
N ASN A 137 -24.44 16.30 -7.27
CA ASN A 137 -24.61 16.82 -8.63
C ASN A 137 -23.32 16.76 -9.46
N THR A 138 -22.58 15.64 -9.35
CA THR A 138 -21.33 15.36 -10.07
C THR A 138 -21.38 14.00 -10.79
N HIS A 139 -22.57 13.61 -11.28
CA HIS A 139 -22.81 12.30 -11.92
C HIS A 139 -21.92 12.07 -13.17
N GLU A 140 -21.50 13.13 -13.85
CA GLU A 140 -20.53 13.07 -14.95
C GLU A 140 -19.20 12.40 -14.56
N LYS A 141 -18.77 12.53 -13.29
CA LYS A 141 -17.61 11.79 -12.81
C LYS A 141 -17.87 10.28 -12.81
N TYR A 142 -19.03 9.86 -12.35
CA TYR A 142 -19.40 8.45 -12.29
C TYR A 142 -19.57 7.86 -13.70
N LEU A 143 -20.09 8.64 -14.65
CA LEU A 143 -20.07 8.27 -16.07
C LEU A 143 -18.64 8.08 -16.59
N ALA A 144 -17.71 9.02 -16.30
CA ALA A 144 -16.29 8.86 -16.68
C ALA A 144 -15.65 7.59 -16.06
N PHE A 145 -16.00 7.26 -14.82
CA PHE A 145 -15.58 6.02 -14.17
C PHE A 145 -16.16 4.77 -14.85
N LYS A 146 -17.45 4.79 -15.22
CA LYS A 146 -18.11 3.71 -15.98
C LYS A 146 -17.43 3.50 -17.33
N TYR A 147 -17.31 4.55 -18.13
CA TYR A 147 -16.66 4.49 -19.44
C TYR A 147 -15.23 3.94 -19.36
N ARG A 148 -14.47 4.28 -18.30
CA ARG A 148 -13.09 3.80 -18.16
C ARG A 148 -12.97 2.32 -17.78
N TYR A 149 -13.86 1.79 -16.96
CA TYR A 149 -13.72 0.44 -16.40
C TYR A 149 -14.63 -0.61 -17.02
N PHE A 150 -15.82 -0.23 -17.49
CA PHE A 150 -16.81 -1.14 -18.06
C PHE A 150 -16.69 -1.16 -19.58
N ASP A 151 -16.64 0.03 -20.20
CA ASP A 151 -16.55 0.19 -21.66
C ASP A 151 -15.11 0.23 -22.17
N GLY A 152 -14.12 0.34 -21.27
CA GLY A 152 -12.69 0.29 -21.58
C GLY A 152 -12.14 1.54 -22.29
N MET A 153 -12.91 2.63 -22.37
CA MET A 153 -12.55 3.85 -23.10
C MET A 153 -11.31 4.53 -22.54
N GLU A 154 -10.48 5.10 -23.42
CA GLU A 154 -9.33 5.89 -23.02
C GLU A 154 -9.73 7.33 -22.63
N PRO A 155 -8.94 8.00 -21.75
CA PRO A 155 -9.32 9.30 -21.18
C PRO A 155 -9.60 10.45 -22.17
N ASN A 156 -9.09 10.38 -23.40
CA ASN A 156 -9.41 11.33 -24.47
C ASN A 156 -10.84 11.11 -25.01
N GLU A 157 -11.25 9.86 -25.24
CA GLU A 157 -12.59 9.49 -25.72
C GLU A 157 -13.65 9.88 -24.69
N ILE A 158 -13.36 9.64 -23.40
CA ILE A 158 -14.19 10.09 -22.27
C ILE A 158 -14.26 11.62 -22.22
N GLY A 159 -13.14 12.30 -22.51
CA GLY A 159 -13.07 13.76 -22.60
C GLY A 159 -13.98 14.33 -23.68
N GLU A 160 -13.94 13.75 -24.88
CA GLU A 160 -14.82 14.12 -26.00
C GLU A 160 -16.29 13.87 -25.68
N LEU A 161 -16.63 12.69 -25.14
CA LEU A 161 -18.01 12.30 -24.82
C LEU A 161 -18.65 13.14 -23.71
N LEU A 162 -17.87 13.52 -22.68
CA LEU A 162 -18.34 14.32 -21.54
C LEU A 162 -17.96 15.80 -21.63
N ASN A 163 -17.48 16.27 -22.78
CA ASN A 163 -17.05 17.65 -23.03
C ASN A 163 -16.10 18.19 -21.94
N CYS A 164 -15.08 17.40 -21.59
CA CYS A 164 -14.07 17.73 -20.59
C CYS A 164 -12.65 17.42 -21.09
N SER A 165 -11.62 17.92 -20.41
CA SER A 165 -10.23 17.58 -20.78
C SER A 165 -9.83 16.19 -20.31
N ASP A 166 -8.96 15.51 -21.06
CA ASP A 166 -8.31 14.25 -20.67
C ASP A 166 -7.83 14.26 -19.20
N ARG A 167 -7.09 15.32 -18.80
CA ARG A 167 -6.64 15.51 -17.40
C ARG A 167 -7.79 15.50 -16.38
N THR A 168 -8.96 16.00 -16.77
CA THR A 168 -10.18 16.01 -15.94
C THR A 168 -10.79 14.62 -15.84
N ALA A 169 -10.93 13.91 -16.96
CA ALA A 169 -11.39 12.51 -16.97
C ALA A 169 -10.49 11.62 -16.10
N ARG A 170 -9.16 11.67 -16.28
CA ARG A 170 -8.20 10.92 -15.44
C ARG A 170 -8.34 11.25 -13.96
N ARG A 171 -8.55 12.52 -13.61
CA ARG A 171 -8.74 12.97 -12.22
C ARG A 171 -10.02 12.39 -11.64
N TRP A 172 -11.14 12.47 -12.35
CA TRP A 172 -12.43 11.94 -11.89
C TRP A 172 -12.41 10.42 -11.68
N VAL A 173 -11.84 9.66 -12.62
CA VAL A 173 -11.63 8.22 -12.45
C VAL A 173 -10.77 7.94 -11.21
N THR A 174 -9.65 8.66 -11.05
CA THR A 174 -8.75 8.49 -9.89
C THR A 174 -9.43 8.83 -8.56
N GLU A 175 -10.21 9.90 -8.52
CA GLU A 175 -10.98 10.34 -7.36
C GLU A 175 -11.99 9.25 -6.94
N LEU A 176 -12.74 8.72 -7.91
CA LEU A 176 -13.76 7.70 -7.66
C LEU A 176 -13.19 6.33 -7.35
N THR A 177 -12.04 5.93 -7.93
CA THR A 177 -11.30 4.73 -7.48
C THR A 177 -10.84 4.88 -6.02
N GLY A 178 -10.51 6.10 -5.58
CA GLY A 178 -10.23 6.41 -4.17
C GLY A 178 -11.46 6.22 -3.28
N ILE A 179 -12.60 6.80 -3.64
CA ILE A 179 -13.86 6.68 -2.88
C ILE A 179 -14.37 5.23 -2.86
N LEU A 180 -14.33 4.54 -3.99
CA LEU A 180 -14.73 3.13 -4.09
C LEU A 180 -13.89 2.23 -3.18
N SER A 181 -12.60 2.54 -2.98
CA SER A 181 -11.75 1.79 -2.06
C SER A 181 -12.27 1.84 -0.61
N ILE A 182 -12.90 2.96 -0.21
CA ILE A 182 -13.53 3.12 1.09
C ILE A 182 -14.81 2.28 1.17
N TYR A 183 -15.63 2.24 0.12
CA TYR A 183 -16.80 1.37 0.10
C TYR A 183 -16.45 -0.12 0.12
N LEU A 184 -15.38 -0.53 -0.57
CA LEU A 184 -14.95 -1.93 -0.64
C LEU A 184 -14.31 -2.43 0.65
N PHE A 185 -13.45 -1.64 1.30
CA PHE A 185 -12.61 -2.07 2.43
C PHE A 185 -12.94 -1.37 3.76
N GLY A 186 -13.84 -0.37 3.77
CA GLY A 186 -14.29 0.31 4.97
C GLY A 186 -13.15 0.96 5.76
N ALA A 187 -13.07 0.64 7.05
CA ALA A 187 -12.02 1.13 7.95
C ALA A 187 -10.59 0.72 7.52
N ASP A 188 -10.42 -0.35 6.73
CA ASP A 188 -9.09 -0.73 6.24
C ASP A 188 -8.57 0.21 5.14
N ALA A 189 -9.45 0.96 4.48
CA ALA A 189 -9.09 2.04 3.55
C ALA A 189 -8.85 3.38 4.26
N ILE A 190 -9.60 3.66 5.34
CA ILE A 190 -9.49 4.91 6.11
C ILE A 190 -8.46 4.75 7.23
N MET A 191 -7.23 5.17 6.98
CA MET A 191 -6.28 5.46 8.07
C MET A 191 -6.57 6.88 8.57
N LEU A 192 -7.24 6.98 9.73
CA LEU A 192 -7.36 8.23 10.48
C LEU A 192 -5.97 8.69 10.95
N ASP A 193 -5.72 10.00 10.90
CA ASP A 193 -4.41 10.60 11.22
C ASP A 193 -4.19 10.83 12.73
#